data_AF-A0A5J6CH48-F1
#
_entry.id   AF-A0A5J6CH48-F1
#
_cell.length_a   1.000
_cell.length_b   1.000
_cell.length_c   1.000
_cell.angle_alpha   90.00
_cell.angle_beta   90.00
_cell.angle_gamma   90.00
#
_symmetry.space_group_name_H-M   'P 1'
#
loop_
_entity.id
_entity.type
_entity.pdbx_description
1 polymer ?
#
loop_
_entity_poly.entity_id
_entity_poly.type
_entity_poly.pdbx_seq_one_letter_code
_entity_poly.pdbx_strand_id
1 'polypeptide(L)'
;DINECERDACGNGTCRNTIGSFNCRCNHGFILSHNNDCIDVDECATGNGNLCRNGQCINTVGSFQCQCNEGYEVAPDGRTCVDINECLLEPGKCAPGTCQNLDGSYRCICPPGYSLQNDKCEDIDECVEEPEICALGTCSNTEGSFKCLCPDGFSLSSTGRRCQDLRMSYCYAKFEGGKCSSPKSRNHSKQECCCALKGEGWGDPCELCPTEPDEAFRQICPYGSGIIVGPDDSAV
;
A
#
# COMPACT_ATOMS: atom_id res chain seq x y z
N ASP A 1 42.07 -11.77 -67.25
CA ASP A 1 41.26 -11.36 -66.10
C ASP A 1 41.29 -12.49 -65.10
N ILE A 2 41.74 -12.23 -63.87
CA ILE A 2 41.70 -13.21 -62.78
C ILE A 2 40.35 -13.00 -62.10
N ASN A 3 39.60 -14.04 -61.76
CA ASN A 3 38.33 -13.87 -61.07
C ASN A 3 38.58 -13.73 -59.56
N GLU A 4 38.63 -12.50 -59.05
CA GLU A 4 38.91 -12.24 -57.62
C GLU A 4 37.78 -12.75 -56.70
N CYS A 5 36.59 -13.04 -57.23
CA CYS A 5 35.45 -13.53 -56.45
C CYS A 5 35.56 -15.01 -56.03
N GLU A 6 36.55 -15.77 -56.51
CA GLU A 6 36.72 -17.20 -56.16
C GLU A 6 37.32 -17.44 -54.76
N ARG A 7 37.71 -16.37 -54.05
CA ARG A 7 38.39 -16.44 -52.74
C ARG A 7 37.66 -15.72 -51.60
N ASP A 8 36.33 -15.57 -51.70
CA ASP A 8 35.51 -14.88 -50.71
C ASP A 8 35.99 -13.43 -50.40
N ALA A 9 36.30 -12.70 -51.47
CA ALA A 9 36.99 -11.41 -51.39
C ALA A 9 36.19 -10.26 -50.76
N CYS A 10 34.88 -10.42 -50.54
CA CYS A 10 33.98 -9.36 -50.07
C CYS A 10 33.43 -9.61 -48.64
N GLY A 11 33.85 -10.68 -47.97
CA GLY A 11 33.36 -11.03 -46.62
C GLY A 11 31.84 -11.09 -46.55
N ASN A 12 31.23 -10.13 -45.85
CA ASN A 12 29.77 -10.05 -45.67
C ASN A 12 29.05 -9.28 -46.80
N GLY A 13 29.39 -9.60 -48.04
CA GLY A 13 28.87 -8.94 -49.23
C GLY A 13 28.90 -9.82 -50.48
N THR A 14 28.24 -9.36 -51.54
CA THR A 14 28.20 -10.04 -52.84
C THR A 14 29.29 -9.49 -53.76
N CYS A 15 30.11 -10.38 -54.31
CA CYS A 15 31.19 -10.03 -55.24
C CYS A 15 30.73 -10.04 -56.69
N ARG A 16 31.09 -8.99 -57.45
CA ARG A 16 30.89 -8.92 -58.90
C ARG A 16 32.23 -8.62 -59.60
N ASN A 17 32.75 -9.62 -60.31
CA ASN A 17 33.98 -9.47 -61.09
C ASN A 17 33.80 -8.50 -62.27
N THR A 18 34.82 -7.68 -62.54
CA THR A 18 34.88 -6.73 -63.64
C THR A 18 36.25 -6.81 -64.33
N ILE A 19 36.37 -6.33 -65.57
CA ILE A 19 37.64 -6.46 -66.30
C ILE A 19 38.73 -5.63 -65.59
N GLY A 20 39.71 -6.30 -64.97
CA GLY A 20 40.83 -5.71 -64.24
C GLY A 20 40.56 -5.33 -62.78
N SER A 21 39.39 -5.63 -62.21
CA SER A 21 39.05 -5.37 -60.79
C SER A 21 37.76 -6.10 -60.38
N PHE A 22 37.33 -6.00 -59.12
CA PHE A 22 36.05 -6.53 -58.64
C PHE A 22 35.28 -5.48 -57.83
N ASN A 23 33.94 -5.58 -57.80
CA ASN A 23 33.08 -4.73 -57.00
C ASN A 23 32.37 -5.55 -55.93
N CYS A 24 32.43 -5.10 -54.67
CA CYS A 24 31.67 -5.68 -53.58
C CYS A 24 30.39 -4.87 -53.34
N ARG A 25 29.26 -5.57 -53.19
CA ARG A 25 28.00 -4.99 -52.71
C ARG A 25 27.70 -5.59 -51.35
N CYS A 26 27.88 -4.80 -50.30
CA CYS A 26 27.71 -5.23 -48.92
C CYS A 26 26.25 -5.56 -48.58
N ASN A 27 26.08 -6.53 -47.68
CA ASN A 27 24.78 -6.89 -47.13
C ASN A 27 24.24 -5.77 -46.22
N HIS A 28 22.96 -5.84 -45.84
CA HIS A 28 22.38 -4.87 -44.91
C HIS A 28 23.14 -4.88 -43.57
N GLY A 29 23.45 -3.70 -43.02
CA GLY A 29 24.28 -3.57 -41.80
C GLY A 29 25.79 -3.49 -42.06
N PHE A 30 26.24 -3.49 -43.32
CA PHE A 30 27.66 -3.43 -43.68
C PHE A 30 27.97 -2.27 -44.63
N ILE A 31 29.16 -1.68 -44.50
CA ILE A 31 29.68 -0.62 -45.38
C ILE A 31 31.00 -1.04 -46.02
N LEU A 32 31.25 -0.49 -47.22
CA LEU A 32 32.47 -0.77 -47.97
C LEU A 32 33.66 0.00 -47.39
N SER A 33 34.69 -0.73 -46.97
CA SER A 33 35.97 -0.18 -46.50
C SER A 33 36.87 0.25 -47.67
N HIS A 34 37.92 1.00 -47.37
CA HIS A 34 38.94 1.44 -48.34
C HIS A 34 39.66 0.26 -49.04
N ASN A 35 39.65 -0.91 -48.41
CA ASN A 35 40.25 -2.14 -48.94
C ASN A 35 39.26 -3.00 -49.75
N ASN A 36 38.09 -2.46 -50.13
CA ASN A 36 37.05 -3.17 -50.87
C ASN A 36 36.47 -4.37 -50.10
N ASP A 37 36.43 -4.29 -48.77
CA ASP A 37 35.87 -5.30 -47.87
C ASP A 37 34.64 -4.75 -47.15
N CYS A 38 33.68 -5.61 -46.81
CA CYS A 38 32.42 -5.23 -46.18
C CYS A 38 32.54 -5.34 -44.66
N ILE A 39 32.74 -4.20 -44.01
CA ILE A 39 32.85 -4.11 -42.55
C ILE A 39 31.51 -3.76 -41.92
N ASP A 40 31.30 -4.26 -40.72
CA ASP A 40 30.11 -4.02 -39.92
C ASP A 40 29.91 -2.53 -39.62
N VAL A 41 28.66 -2.06 -39.68
CA VAL A 41 28.29 -0.70 -39.30
C VAL A 41 28.01 -0.67 -37.82
N ASP A 42 28.81 0.09 -37.07
CA ASP A 42 28.50 0.36 -35.67
C ASP A 42 27.33 1.35 -35.57
N GLU A 43 26.10 0.81 -35.48
CA GLU A 43 24.91 1.63 -35.34
C GLU A 43 24.88 2.36 -33.99
N CYS A 44 25.53 1.83 -32.95
CA CYS A 44 25.62 2.45 -31.64
C CYS A 44 26.50 3.71 -31.66
N ALA A 45 27.58 3.72 -32.45
CA ALA A 45 28.44 4.89 -32.65
C ALA A 45 27.79 5.95 -33.55
N THR A 46 26.91 5.52 -34.46
CA THR A 46 26.32 6.38 -35.50
C THR A 46 24.95 6.97 -35.11
N GLY A 47 24.19 6.26 -34.27
CA GLY A 47 22.86 6.66 -33.83
C GLY A 47 22.93 7.71 -32.74
N ASN A 48 22.84 8.99 -33.11
CA ASN A 48 22.80 10.22 -32.29
C ASN A 48 21.97 10.18 -30.96
N GLY A 49 22.30 9.32 -30.01
CA GLY A 49 21.69 9.23 -28.66
C GLY A 49 20.25 8.71 -28.58
N ASN A 50 19.53 8.60 -29.70
CA ASN A 50 18.13 8.14 -29.73
C ASN A 50 17.96 6.62 -29.92
N LEU A 51 19.06 5.91 -30.16
CA LEU A 51 19.06 4.46 -30.31
C LEU A 51 18.96 3.80 -28.92
N CYS A 52 18.08 2.82 -28.74
CA CYS A 52 17.83 2.16 -27.45
C CYS A 52 17.41 3.13 -26.33
N ARG A 53 16.38 3.97 -26.54
CA ARG A 53 15.84 4.83 -25.48
C ARG A 53 15.49 3.97 -24.25
N ASN A 54 15.94 4.37 -23.07
CA ASN A 54 15.83 3.62 -21.80
C ASN A 54 16.62 2.30 -21.77
N GLY A 55 17.74 2.24 -22.49
CA GLY A 55 18.68 1.13 -22.46
C GLY A 55 20.07 1.48 -23.00
N GLN A 56 20.93 0.48 -23.05
CA GLN A 56 22.28 0.53 -23.62
C GLN A 56 22.31 -0.16 -24.99
N CYS A 57 22.91 0.48 -25.98
CA CYS A 57 23.12 -0.10 -27.30
C CYS A 57 24.34 -1.03 -27.29
N ILE A 58 24.20 -2.22 -27.86
CA ILE A 58 25.25 -3.21 -28.05
C ILE A 58 25.35 -3.54 -29.54
N ASN A 59 26.49 -3.21 -30.15
CA ASN A 59 26.73 -3.50 -31.55
C ASN A 59 26.98 -5.01 -31.76
N THR A 60 26.38 -5.60 -32.79
CA THR A 60 26.50 -7.02 -33.15
C THR A 60 26.85 -7.16 -34.63
N VAL A 61 27.31 -8.32 -35.09
CA VAL A 61 27.68 -8.46 -36.50
C VAL A 61 26.42 -8.42 -37.39
N GLY A 62 26.30 -7.37 -38.20
CA GLY A 62 25.23 -7.10 -39.14
C GLY A 62 24.01 -6.37 -38.58
N SER A 63 24.01 -6.04 -37.28
CA SER A 63 22.97 -5.22 -36.64
C SER A 63 23.36 -4.80 -35.21
N PHE A 64 22.43 -4.28 -34.43
CA PHE A 64 22.62 -3.97 -33.01
C PHE A 64 21.49 -4.57 -32.17
N GLN A 65 21.72 -4.69 -30.87
CA GLN A 65 20.71 -5.06 -29.89
C GLN A 65 20.69 -4.07 -28.73
N CYS A 66 19.52 -3.82 -28.17
CA CYS A 66 19.37 -3.00 -26.98
C CYS A 66 19.35 -3.87 -25.72
N GLN A 67 20.18 -3.51 -24.74
CA GLN A 67 20.07 -4.00 -23.37
C GLN A 67 19.28 -2.98 -22.55
N CYS A 68 18.04 -3.32 -22.20
CA CYS A 68 17.14 -2.39 -21.52
C CYS A 68 17.48 -2.21 -20.04
N ASN A 69 17.19 -1.01 -19.52
CA ASN A 69 17.30 -0.72 -18.09
C ASN A 69 16.23 -1.48 -17.30
N GLU A 70 16.38 -1.52 -15.98
CA GLU A 70 15.36 -2.07 -15.08
C GLU A 70 14.00 -1.36 -15.30
N GLY A 71 12.90 -2.12 -15.33
CA GLY A 71 11.57 -1.62 -15.68
C GLY A 71 11.24 -1.60 -17.17
N TYR A 72 12.18 -2.02 -18.04
CA TYR A 72 11.96 -2.05 -19.50
C TYR A 72 12.29 -3.42 -20.10
N GLU A 73 11.59 -3.79 -21.16
CA GLU A 73 11.84 -4.99 -21.95
C GLU A 73 12.16 -4.67 -23.42
N VAL A 74 12.89 -5.58 -24.07
CA VAL A 74 13.26 -5.42 -25.48
C VAL A 74 12.01 -5.66 -26.33
N ALA A 75 11.64 -4.67 -27.14
CA ALA A 75 10.52 -4.81 -28.07
C ALA A 75 10.78 -5.93 -29.10
N PRO A 76 9.74 -6.49 -29.75
CA PRO A 76 9.89 -7.58 -30.72
C PRO A 76 10.81 -7.26 -31.91
N ASP A 77 11.05 -5.98 -32.20
CA ASP A 77 11.96 -5.53 -33.24
C ASP A 77 13.45 -5.60 -32.84
N GLY A 78 13.75 -5.86 -31.55
CA GLY A 78 15.10 -5.94 -30.99
C GLY A 78 15.82 -4.60 -30.83
N ARG A 79 15.15 -3.48 -31.14
CA ARG A 79 15.77 -2.18 -31.40
C ARG A 79 15.32 -1.07 -30.45
N THR A 80 14.28 -1.32 -29.67
CA THR A 80 13.74 -0.37 -28.70
C THR A 80 13.46 -1.04 -27.37
N CYS A 81 13.55 -0.26 -26.29
CA CYS A 81 13.13 -0.69 -24.97
C CYS A 81 11.76 -0.09 -24.69
N VAL A 82 10.81 -0.95 -24.36
CA VAL A 82 9.45 -0.57 -24.00
C VAL A 82 9.24 -0.79 -22.52
N ASP A 83 8.46 0.09 -21.92
CA ASP A 83 8.10 0.02 -20.51
C ASP A 83 7.38 -1.30 -20.21
N ILE A 84 7.81 -1.98 -19.15
CA ILE A 84 7.14 -3.18 -18.66
C ILE A 84 5.93 -2.73 -17.86
N ASN A 85 4.74 -3.09 -18.31
CA ASN A 85 3.55 -2.80 -17.52
C ASN A 85 3.37 -3.83 -16.40
N GLU A 86 3.93 -3.56 -15.22
CA GLU A 86 3.90 -4.51 -14.11
C GLU A 86 2.48 -4.78 -13.61
N CYS A 87 1.56 -3.82 -13.79
CA CYS A 87 0.15 -3.96 -13.43
C CYS A 87 -0.59 -4.98 -14.31
N LEU A 88 -0.18 -5.13 -15.57
CA LEU A 88 -0.73 -6.11 -16.50
C LEU A 88 -0.01 -7.46 -16.39
N LEU A 89 1.31 -7.42 -16.14
CA LEU A 89 2.14 -8.61 -16.03
C LEU A 89 1.76 -9.47 -14.81
N GLU A 90 1.51 -8.82 -13.66
CA GLU A 90 1.15 -9.49 -12.41
C GLU A 90 -0.18 -8.96 -11.86
N PRO A 91 -1.32 -9.55 -12.26
CA PRO A 91 -2.62 -9.21 -11.73
C PRO A 91 -2.64 -9.41 -10.20
N GLY A 92 -2.87 -8.33 -9.45
CA GLY A 92 -2.91 -8.37 -7.98
C GLY A 92 -1.59 -8.05 -7.28
N LYS A 93 -0.54 -7.59 -8.01
CA LYS A 93 0.75 -7.15 -7.42
C LYS A 93 0.60 -6.17 -6.26
N CYS A 94 -0.39 -5.28 -6.35
CA CYS A 94 -0.69 -4.26 -5.34
C CYS A 94 -1.87 -4.60 -4.41
N ALA A 95 -2.45 -5.80 -4.48
CA ALA A 95 -3.65 -6.13 -3.72
C ALA A 95 -3.41 -5.98 -2.19
N PRO A 96 -4.35 -5.39 -1.44
CA PRO A 96 -5.72 -4.99 -1.81
C PRO A 96 -5.86 -3.62 -2.52
N GLY A 97 -4.76 -2.92 -2.77
CA GLY A 97 -4.76 -1.64 -3.49
C GLY A 97 -4.76 -1.76 -5.02
N THR A 98 -4.68 -0.60 -5.66
CA THR A 98 -4.71 -0.44 -7.12
C THR A 98 -3.31 -0.18 -7.64
N CYS A 99 -2.90 -0.90 -8.69
CA CYS A 99 -1.64 -0.68 -9.38
C CYS A 99 -1.78 0.44 -10.42
N GLN A 100 -0.82 1.37 -10.43
CA GLN A 100 -0.69 2.40 -11.45
C GLN A 100 0.67 2.27 -12.14
N ASN A 101 0.65 2.06 -13.44
CA ASN A 101 1.84 2.00 -14.27
C ASN A 101 2.44 3.39 -14.49
N LEU A 102 3.76 3.51 -14.41
CA LEU A 102 4.55 4.70 -14.68
C LEU A 102 5.63 4.36 -15.73
N ASP A 103 6.31 5.35 -16.30
CA ASP A 103 7.42 5.05 -17.23
C ASP A 103 8.64 4.56 -16.43
N GLY A 104 9.03 3.31 -16.67
CA GLY A 104 10.14 2.60 -16.04
C GLY A 104 9.86 2.05 -14.64
N SER A 105 8.60 2.11 -14.18
CA SER A 105 8.22 1.67 -12.83
C SER A 105 6.71 1.60 -12.67
N TYR A 106 6.25 1.24 -11.47
CA TYR A 106 4.86 1.30 -11.06
C TYR A 106 4.74 1.86 -9.64
N ARG A 107 3.52 2.21 -9.24
CA ARG A 107 3.21 2.50 -7.85
C ARG A 107 1.91 1.84 -7.43
N CYS A 108 1.86 1.38 -6.19
CA CYS A 108 0.64 0.91 -5.58
C CYS A 108 -0.08 2.06 -4.86
N ILE A 109 -1.40 2.11 -5.01
CA ILE A 109 -2.27 3.05 -4.32
C ILE A 109 -3.14 2.23 -3.36
N CYS A 110 -2.88 2.38 -2.07
CA CYS A 110 -3.56 1.62 -1.03
C CYS A 110 -4.95 2.20 -0.72
N PRO A 111 -5.94 1.33 -0.42
CA PRO A 111 -7.25 1.78 0.00
C PRO A 111 -7.18 2.36 1.44
N PRO A 112 -8.24 3.04 1.91
CA PRO A 112 -8.32 3.50 3.30
C PRO A 112 -8.12 2.32 4.28
N GLY A 113 -7.42 2.57 5.40
CA GLY A 113 -7.05 1.53 6.36
C GLY A 113 -5.77 0.75 6.02
N TYR A 114 -5.10 1.07 4.90
CA TYR A 114 -3.86 0.44 4.49
C TYR A 114 -2.74 1.47 4.27
N SER A 115 -1.51 1.05 4.55
CA SER A 115 -0.29 1.83 4.32
C SER A 115 0.61 1.14 3.29
N LEU A 116 1.34 1.91 2.50
CA LEU A 116 2.28 1.38 1.52
C LEU A 116 3.61 1.03 2.20
N GLN A 117 3.92 -0.25 2.29
CA GLN A 117 5.18 -0.78 2.82
C GLN A 117 5.79 -1.77 1.83
N ASN A 118 7.04 -1.55 1.42
CA ASN A 118 7.77 -2.42 0.47
C ASN A 118 6.96 -2.77 -0.81
N ASP A 119 6.37 -1.76 -1.44
CA ASP A 119 5.51 -1.89 -2.63
C ASP A 119 4.26 -2.78 -2.45
N LYS A 120 3.84 -3.00 -1.20
CA LYS A 120 2.61 -3.72 -0.85
C LYS A 120 1.75 -2.88 0.09
N CYS A 121 0.45 -3.07 -0.03
CA CYS A 121 -0.50 -2.44 0.86
C CYS A 121 -0.69 -3.33 2.09
N GLU A 122 -0.14 -2.88 3.22
CA GLU A 122 -0.25 -3.55 4.50
C GLU A 122 -1.32 -2.88 5.34
N ASP A 123 -2.13 -3.70 6.00
CA ASP A 123 -3.20 -3.26 6.89
C ASP A 123 -2.63 -2.43 8.04
N ILE A 124 -3.30 -1.34 8.38
CA ILE A 124 -2.92 -0.48 9.51
C ILE A 124 -3.58 -1.06 10.74
N ASP A 125 -2.80 -1.56 11.69
CA ASP A 125 -3.33 -2.02 12.97
C ASP A 125 -3.67 -0.82 13.86
N GLU A 126 -4.91 -0.33 13.78
CA GLU A 126 -5.34 0.83 14.57
C GLU A 126 -5.35 0.56 16.08
N CYS A 127 -5.41 -0.72 16.49
CA CYS A 127 -5.34 -1.09 17.90
C CYS A 127 -3.93 -0.91 18.48
N VAL A 128 -2.88 -1.00 17.64
CA VAL A 128 -1.49 -0.75 18.03
C VAL A 128 -1.15 0.73 17.94
N GLU A 129 -1.59 1.40 16.87
CA GLU A 129 -1.33 2.83 16.66
C GLU A 129 -2.10 3.70 17.66
N GLU A 130 -3.35 3.33 17.99
CA GLU A 130 -4.21 4.04 18.94
C GLU A 130 -4.78 3.08 20.02
N PRO A 131 -4.03 2.77 21.09
CA PRO A 131 -4.46 1.80 22.11
C PRO A 131 -5.80 2.14 22.80
N GLU A 132 -6.15 3.43 22.87
CA GLU A 132 -7.37 3.94 23.52
C GLU A 132 -8.51 4.23 22.52
N ILE A 133 -8.42 3.70 21.29
CA ILE A 133 -9.44 3.93 20.23
C ILE A 133 -10.82 3.37 20.58
N CYS A 134 -10.88 2.37 21.46
CA CYS A 134 -12.10 1.71 21.94
C CYS A 134 -12.38 2.05 23.41
N ALA A 135 -13.15 3.10 23.65
CA ALA A 135 -13.51 3.51 25.01
C ALA A 135 -14.41 2.45 25.69
N LEU A 136 -13.99 1.96 26.87
CA LEU A 136 -14.69 0.92 27.65
C LEU A 136 -14.88 -0.42 26.90
N GLY A 137 -14.07 -0.68 25.87
CA GLY A 137 -14.11 -1.90 25.06
C GLY A 137 -12.73 -2.47 24.80
N THR A 138 -12.67 -3.59 24.08
CA THR A 138 -11.42 -4.17 23.58
C THR A 138 -11.33 -3.94 22.08
N CYS A 139 -10.19 -3.46 21.59
CA CYS A 139 -9.96 -3.30 20.16
C CYS A 139 -9.59 -4.65 19.52
N SER A 140 -10.16 -4.94 18.35
CA SER A 140 -9.79 -6.07 17.50
C SER A 140 -9.50 -5.53 16.11
N ASN A 141 -8.26 -5.68 15.65
CA ASN A 141 -7.88 -5.30 14.29
C ASN A 141 -8.58 -6.22 13.26
N THR A 142 -8.95 -5.66 12.11
CA THR A 142 -9.58 -6.36 10.99
C THR A 142 -9.00 -5.86 9.66
N GLU A 143 -9.14 -6.60 8.57
CA GLU A 143 -8.61 -6.14 7.29
C GLU A 143 -9.28 -4.82 6.82
N GLY A 144 -8.50 -3.75 6.76
CA GLY A 144 -8.85 -2.39 6.36
C GLY A 144 -9.52 -1.52 7.42
N SER A 145 -9.67 -2.02 8.65
CA SER A 145 -10.29 -1.27 9.75
C SER A 145 -10.15 -2.02 11.08
N PHE A 146 -10.75 -1.52 12.14
CA PHE A 146 -10.84 -2.22 13.43
C PHE A 146 -12.30 -2.34 13.89
N LYS A 147 -12.51 -3.19 14.89
CA LYS A 147 -13.80 -3.31 15.59
C LYS A 147 -13.59 -3.25 17.09
N CYS A 148 -14.38 -2.42 17.76
CA CYS A 148 -14.47 -2.43 19.20
C CYS A 148 -15.45 -3.52 19.67
N LEU A 149 -14.99 -4.36 20.58
CA LEU A 149 -15.76 -5.42 21.22
C LEU A 149 -16.16 -4.97 22.62
N CYS A 150 -17.46 -5.00 22.89
CA CYS A 150 -18.00 -4.58 24.18
C CYS A 150 -18.11 -5.74 25.17
N PRO A 151 -17.83 -5.50 26.47
CA PRO A 151 -18.11 -6.46 27.53
C PRO A 151 -19.61 -6.82 27.62
N ASP A 152 -19.92 -7.91 28.32
CA ASP A 152 -21.30 -8.35 28.51
C ASP A 152 -22.18 -7.26 29.15
N GLY A 153 -23.32 -7.00 28.53
CA GLY A 153 -24.28 -5.97 28.97
C GLY A 153 -23.98 -4.55 28.49
N PHE A 154 -22.87 -4.34 27.76
CA PHE A 154 -22.57 -3.08 27.09
C PHE A 154 -22.99 -3.15 25.62
N SER A 155 -23.38 -2.01 25.07
CA SER A 155 -23.70 -1.86 23.65
C SER A 155 -22.77 -0.85 22.98
N LEU A 156 -22.40 -1.12 21.74
CA LEU A 156 -21.57 -0.22 20.95
C LEU A 156 -22.34 1.07 20.60
N SER A 157 -21.69 2.23 20.74
CA SER A 157 -22.24 3.52 20.36
C SER A 157 -22.40 3.66 18.84
N SER A 158 -23.12 4.69 18.41
CA SER A 158 -23.30 5.00 16.98
C SER A 158 -21.98 5.22 16.22
N THR A 159 -20.94 5.68 16.91
CA THR A 159 -19.62 5.93 16.32
C THR A 159 -18.77 4.68 16.18
N GLY A 160 -19.18 3.56 16.78
CA GLY A 160 -18.45 2.30 16.76
C GLY A 160 -17.21 2.26 17.65
N ARG A 161 -16.95 3.32 18.44
CA ARG A 161 -15.71 3.51 19.21
C ARG A 161 -15.89 3.53 20.72
N ARG A 162 -17.12 3.49 21.22
CA ARG A 162 -17.41 3.50 22.66
C ARG A 162 -18.40 2.41 23.02
N CYS A 163 -18.10 1.69 24.08
CA CYS A 163 -19.03 0.75 24.71
C CYS A 163 -19.79 1.47 25.82
N GLN A 164 -21.11 1.42 25.75
CA GLN A 164 -22.00 2.10 26.68
C GLN A 164 -22.75 1.10 27.55
N ASP A 165 -22.76 1.36 28.86
CA ASP A 165 -23.54 0.57 29.82
C ASP A 165 -24.99 1.08 29.83
N LEU A 166 -25.87 0.39 29.12
CA LEU A 166 -27.30 0.72 29.07
C LEU A 166 -28.12 0.04 30.18
N ARG A 167 -27.47 -0.72 31.08
CA ARG A 167 -28.17 -1.40 32.16
C ARG A 167 -28.74 -0.36 33.13
N MET A 168 -29.94 -0.64 33.63
CA MET A 168 -30.63 0.16 34.62
C MET A 168 -30.74 -0.63 35.91
N SER A 169 -30.22 -0.07 37.01
CA SER A 169 -30.26 -0.75 38.31
C SER A 169 -30.36 0.26 39.46
N TYR A 170 -30.35 -0.26 40.69
CA TYR A 170 -30.42 0.55 41.90
C TYR A 170 -29.16 1.42 42.03
N CYS A 171 -29.39 2.71 42.24
CA CYS A 171 -28.35 3.65 42.62
C CYS A 171 -28.40 3.87 44.13
N TYR A 172 -27.24 3.82 44.80
CA TYR A 172 -27.13 3.90 46.25
C TYR A 172 -26.38 5.15 46.66
N ALA A 173 -26.89 5.82 47.69
CA ALA A 173 -26.26 7.04 48.20
C ALA A 173 -25.04 6.74 49.09
N LYS A 174 -24.89 5.50 49.58
CA LYS A 174 -23.82 5.09 50.49
C LYS A 174 -23.21 3.75 50.12
N PHE A 175 -21.88 3.65 50.14
CA PHE A 175 -21.13 2.41 49.95
C PHE A 175 -20.13 2.21 51.10
N GLU A 176 -20.32 1.18 51.93
CA GLU A 176 -19.42 0.87 53.05
C GLU A 176 -19.09 -0.63 53.10
N GLY A 177 -17.80 -0.98 53.15
CA GLY A 177 -17.35 -2.36 53.36
C GLY A 177 -17.84 -3.36 52.28
N GLY A 178 -17.99 -2.92 51.03
CA GLY A 178 -18.49 -3.75 49.93
C GLY A 178 -20.02 -3.87 49.87
N LYS A 179 -20.75 -3.08 50.68
CA LYS A 179 -22.21 -3.11 50.74
C LYS A 179 -22.81 -1.74 50.42
N CYS A 180 -23.81 -1.75 49.56
CA CYS A 180 -24.61 -0.59 49.21
C CYS A 180 -25.75 -0.38 50.22
N SER A 181 -26.00 0.87 50.60
CA SER A 181 -27.13 1.24 51.47
C SER A 181 -27.78 2.55 51.00
N SER A 182 -29.01 2.81 51.46
CA SER A 182 -29.80 3.98 51.07
C SER A 182 -30.06 4.07 49.55
N PRO A 183 -30.86 3.14 48.97
CA PRO A 183 -31.21 3.17 47.55
C PRO A 183 -32.03 4.42 47.21
N LYS A 184 -31.79 4.98 46.01
CA LYS A 184 -32.57 6.08 45.44
C LYS A 184 -33.90 5.57 44.89
N SER A 185 -34.86 6.49 44.69
CA SER A 185 -36.27 6.17 44.40
C SER A 185 -36.52 5.51 43.04
N ARG A 186 -35.60 5.64 42.08
CA ARG A 186 -35.72 5.08 40.74
C ARG A 186 -34.45 4.32 40.37
N ASN A 187 -34.58 3.43 39.40
CA ASN A 187 -33.43 2.81 38.76
C ASN A 187 -32.80 3.83 37.81
N HIS A 188 -31.48 3.86 37.80
CA HIS A 188 -30.67 4.78 37.00
C HIS A 188 -29.59 3.98 36.28
N SER A 189 -29.02 4.53 35.21
CA SER A 189 -27.84 3.94 34.60
C SER A 189 -26.63 4.11 35.53
N LYS A 190 -25.59 3.31 35.36
CA LYS A 190 -24.37 3.46 36.15
C LYS A 190 -23.76 4.85 35.98
N GLN A 191 -23.76 5.36 34.74
CA GLN A 191 -23.29 6.70 34.42
C GLN A 191 -24.12 7.78 35.11
N GLU A 192 -25.45 7.71 35.04
CA GLU A 192 -26.31 8.70 35.71
C GLU A 192 -26.13 8.65 37.24
N CYS A 193 -26.05 7.45 37.81
CA CYS A 193 -25.83 7.27 39.25
C CYS A 193 -24.51 7.89 39.72
N CYS A 194 -23.40 7.56 39.08
CA CYS A 194 -22.07 7.98 39.51
C CYS A 194 -21.75 9.43 39.09
N CYS A 195 -22.13 9.85 37.87
CA CYS A 195 -21.77 11.18 37.34
C CYS A 195 -22.74 12.28 37.75
N ALA A 196 -24.06 12.03 37.72
CA ALA A 196 -25.07 13.08 37.90
C ALA A 196 -25.68 13.09 39.30
N LEU A 197 -25.94 11.92 39.87
CA LEU A 197 -26.65 11.78 41.15
C LEU A 197 -25.74 11.68 42.37
N LYS A 198 -24.41 11.75 42.17
CA LYS A 198 -23.39 11.57 43.19
C LYS A 198 -23.64 10.33 44.05
N GLY A 199 -23.98 9.21 43.40
CA GLY A 199 -24.10 7.91 44.06
C GLY A 199 -22.74 7.36 44.44
N GLU A 200 -22.70 6.58 45.53
CA GLU A 200 -21.49 5.89 45.97
C GLU A 200 -21.46 4.43 45.50
N GLY A 201 -22.59 3.86 45.12
CA GLY A 201 -22.64 2.52 44.55
C GLY A 201 -23.82 2.29 43.62
N TRP A 202 -23.70 1.29 42.75
CA TRP A 202 -24.67 0.99 41.70
C TRP A 202 -24.76 -0.52 41.43
N GLY A 203 -25.96 -1.03 41.16
CA GLY A 203 -26.13 -2.41 40.70
C GLY A 203 -26.49 -3.43 41.77
N ASP A 204 -26.80 -4.65 41.32
CA ASP A 204 -26.92 -5.86 42.14
C ASP A 204 -26.29 -7.03 41.34
N PRO A 205 -25.07 -7.48 41.68
CA PRO A 205 -24.28 -7.12 42.86
C PRO A 205 -23.82 -5.66 42.89
N CYS A 206 -23.70 -5.11 44.11
CA CYS A 206 -23.33 -3.71 44.36
C CYS A 206 -21.89 -3.41 43.93
N GLU A 207 -21.73 -2.49 42.97
CA GLU A 207 -20.45 -1.99 42.47
C GLU A 207 -20.16 -0.58 43.02
N LEU A 208 -18.92 -0.29 43.39
CA LEU A 208 -18.49 1.04 43.83
C LEU A 208 -18.50 2.02 42.65
N CYS A 209 -19.06 3.22 42.85
CA CYS A 209 -18.88 4.32 41.90
C CYS A 209 -17.44 4.88 42.03
N PRO A 210 -16.68 5.01 40.94
CA PRO A 210 -15.33 5.57 40.98
C PRO A 210 -15.36 7.06 41.34
N THR A 211 -14.23 7.60 41.79
CA THR A 211 -14.11 9.00 42.24
C THR A 211 -13.30 9.85 41.25
N GLU A 212 -13.45 11.18 41.27
CA GLU A 212 -12.80 12.10 40.32
C GLU A 212 -11.28 11.94 40.06
N PRO A 213 -10.42 11.53 41.02
CA PRO A 213 -9.02 11.25 40.71
C PRO A 213 -8.81 9.98 39.86
N ASP A 214 -9.76 9.04 39.89
CA ASP A 214 -9.63 7.73 39.27
C ASP A 214 -9.83 7.80 37.75
N GLU A 215 -9.03 7.05 37.01
CA GLU A 215 -9.20 6.89 35.57
C GLU A 215 -10.57 6.27 35.22
N ALA A 216 -11.04 5.34 36.06
CA ALA A 216 -12.37 4.74 35.94
C ALA A 216 -13.49 5.79 36.01
N PHE A 217 -13.30 6.90 36.74
CA PHE A 217 -14.26 8.00 36.74
C PHE A 217 -14.24 8.75 35.42
N ARG A 218 -13.08 9.02 34.83
CA ARG A 218 -12.98 9.69 33.52
C ARG A 218 -13.57 8.85 32.39
N GLN A 219 -13.47 7.53 32.47
CA GLN A 219 -14.05 6.63 31.47
C GLN A 219 -15.60 6.65 31.51
N ILE A 220 -16.18 6.67 32.71
CA ILE A 220 -17.64 6.71 32.91
C ILE A 220 -18.19 8.13 32.73
N CYS A 221 -17.48 9.15 33.21
CA CYS A 221 -17.87 10.57 33.21
C CYS A 221 -16.86 11.42 32.40
N PRO A 222 -16.77 11.24 31.06
CA PRO A 222 -15.72 11.87 30.26
C PRO A 222 -15.78 13.40 30.21
N TYR A 223 -16.98 13.97 30.39
CA TYR A 223 -17.20 15.42 30.42
C TYR A 223 -17.28 15.99 31.86
N GLY A 224 -16.97 15.15 32.86
CA GLY A 224 -17.03 15.51 34.27
C GLY A 224 -18.40 15.26 34.92
N SER A 225 -18.49 15.66 36.20
CA SER A 225 -19.68 15.49 37.03
C SER A 225 -20.87 16.27 36.47
N GLY A 226 -22.04 15.62 36.39
CA GLY A 226 -23.31 16.23 35.97
C GLY A 226 -23.64 16.13 34.49
N ILE A 227 -22.76 15.57 33.64
CA ILE A 227 -22.97 15.42 32.20
C ILE A 227 -23.03 13.94 31.83
N ILE A 228 -24.06 13.55 31.08
CA ILE A 228 -24.33 12.15 30.68
C ILE A 228 -24.07 12.02 29.18
N VAL A 229 -23.55 10.87 28.75
CA VAL A 229 -23.30 10.59 27.33
C VAL A 229 -24.38 9.66 26.80
N GLY A 230 -25.10 10.12 25.77
CA GLY A 230 -26.14 9.35 25.12
C GLY A 230 -25.63 8.29 24.14
N PRO A 231 -26.53 7.44 23.60
CA PRO A 231 -26.22 6.38 22.61
C PRO A 231 -25.55 6.87 21.32
N ASP A 232 -25.75 8.14 20.99
CA ASP A 232 -25.21 8.86 19.84
C ASP A 232 -23.91 9.60 20.15
N ASP A 233 -23.32 9.35 21.32
CA ASP A 233 -22.17 10.08 21.89
C ASP A 233 -22.42 11.58 22.12
N SER A 234 -23.69 12.00 22.15
CA SER A 234 -24.09 13.36 22.53
C SER A 234 -24.03 13.55 24.05
N ALA A 235 -23.51 14.70 24.49
CA ALA A 235 -23.49 15.09 25.89
C ALA A 235 -24.81 15.79 26.27
N VAL A 236 -25.43 15.36 27.38
CA VAL A 236 -26.69 15.91 27.93
C VAL A 236 -26.52 16.28 29.40
#